data_AF-A0A9E7GK57-F1
#
_entry.id   AF-A0A9E7GK57-F1
#
_cell.length_a   1.000
_cell.length_b   1.000
_cell.length_c   1.000
_cell.angle_alpha   90.00
_cell.angle_beta   90.00
_cell.angle_gamma   90.00
#
_symmetry.space_group_name_H-M   'P 1'
#
loop_
_entity.id
_entity.type
_entity.pdbx_description
1 polymer ?
#
loop_
_entity_poly.entity_id
_entity_poly.type
_entity_poly.pdbx_seq_one_letter_code
_entity_poly.pdbx_strand_id
1 'polypeptide(L)'
;MGSRVLSTNITGTNKIRAYAHCARQSQGITLLLINLSGNNSTTPVFVTAQTAYSAALKQHHRHGDHRTRFNHIPRLGKTSEFTREEYHLTAKDGDIHSQTVLLNGDILAVDSSGNIPELEPVKVEATQPITVAPFSIVFAHIPYFYAPACR
;
A
#
# COMPACT_ATOMS: atom_id res chain seq x y z
N MET A 1 -5.59 9.46 4.58
CA MET A 1 -4.33 10.15 4.26
C MET A 1 -4.25 11.46 5.03
N GLY A 2 -3.09 11.85 5.54
CA GLY A 2 -2.85 13.11 6.26
C GLY A 2 -2.54 14.29 5.33
N SER A 3 -2.24 15.45 5.92
CA SER A 3 -1.98 16.70 5.18
C SER A 3 -0.55 16.83 4.62
N ARG A 4 0.41 16.08 5.16
CA ARG A 4 1.82 16.13 4.72
C ARG A 4 2.05 15.13 3.59
N VAL A 5 2.29 15.67 2.39
CA VAL A 5 2.62 14.89 1.18
C VAL A 5 4.07 14.40 1.24
N LEU A 6 4.31 13.18 0.77
CA LEU A 6 5.65 12.59 0.66
C LEU A 6 6.02 12.39 -0.81
N SER A 7 7.31 12.56 -1.11
CA SER A 7 7.85 12.22 -2.43
C SER A 7 7.75 10.70 -2.65
N THR A 8 7.18 10.30 -3.78
CA THR A 8 6.91 8.91 -4.14
C THR A 8 7.44 8.65 -5.54
N ASN A 9 8.16 7.54 -5.73
CA ASN A 9 8.61 7.08 -7.03
C ASN A 9 8.20 5.62 -7.20
N ILE A 10 7.83 5.25 -8.43
CA ILE A 10 7.49 3.89 -8.80
C ILE A 10 8.41 3.39 -9.90
N THR A 11 9.03 2.24 -9.66
CA THR A 11 9.86 1.54 -10.63
C THR A 11 9.10 0.36 -11.22
N GLY A 12 9.19 0.14 -12.53
CA GLY A 12 8.52 -0.95 -13.22
C GLY A 12 7.49 -0.44 -14.24
N THR A 13 6.22 -0.81 -14.06
CA THR A 13 5.15 -0.44 -15.00
C THR A 13 4.73 1.03 -14.87
N ASN A 14 4.38 1.67 -15.98
CA ASN A 14 3.77 2.99 -16.01
C ASN A 14 2.24 2.97 -15.80
N LYS A 15 1.65 1.79 -15.57
CA LYS A 15 0.21 1.61 -15.36
C LYS A 15 -0.21 1.69 -13.90
N ILE A 16 0.74 1.74 -12.97
CA ILE A 16 0.46 2.03 -11.56
C ILE A 16 0.82 3.49 -11.28
N ARG A 17 -0.11 4.23 -10.67
CA ARG A 17 0.18 5.53 -10.06
C ARG A 17 0.26 5.34 -8.55
N ALA A 18 1.24 5.96 -7.92
CA ALA A 18 1.48 5.85 -6.49
C ALA A 18 1.61 7.25 -5.86
N TYR A 19 0.92 7.44 -4.74
CA TYR A 19 0.98 8.66 -3.93
C TYR A 19 1.15 8.29 -2.48
N ALA A 20 1.94 9.06 -1.73
CA ALA A 20 2.18 8.81 -0.31
C ALA A 20 2.01 10.08 0.50
N HIS A 21 1.35 9.96 1.65
CA HIS A 21 1.22 11.02 2.63
C HIS A 21 1.60 10.45 4.00
N CYS A 22 1.93 11.31 4.96
CA CYS A 22 1.90 10.91 6.35
C CYS A 22 0.49 10.45 6.75
N ALA A 23 0.40 9.52 7.69
CA ALA A 23 -0.88 9.08 8.23
C ALA A 23 -1.61 10.24 8.95
N ARG A 24 -2.95 10.23 8.95
CA ARG A 24 -3.76 11.36 9.43
C ARG A 24 -3.87 11.43 10.95
N GLN A 25 -4.16 10.29 11.57
CA GLN A 25 -4.51 10.17 12.99
C GLN A 25 -3.61 9.18 13.73
N SER A 26 -2.54 8.72 13.08
CA SER A 26 -1.66 7.66 13.59
C SER A 26 -0.25 7.86 13.03
N GLN A 27 0.68 7.04 13.51
CA GLN A 27 2.06 7.05 13.01
C GLN A 27 2.16 6.43 11.62
N GLY A 28 3.30 6.68 10.97
CA GLY A 28 3.65 6.08 9.69
C GLY A 28 3.08 6.83 8.49
N ILE A 29 2.77 6.08 7.44
CA ILE A 29 2.36 6.63 6.14
C ILE A 29 1.06 6.02 5.66
N THR A 30 0.36 6.73 4.78
CA THR A 30 -0.72 6.19 3.97
C THR A 30 -0.34 6.28 2.49
N LEU A 31 -0.45 5.16 1.80
CA LEU A 31 -0.28 5.05 0.34
C LEU A 31 -1.62 5.04 -0.35
N LEU A 32 -1.66 5.61 -1.55
CA LEU A 32 -2.71 5.45 -2.55
C LEU A 32 -2.06 4.86 -3.80
N LEU A 33 -2.51 3.68 -4.20
CA LEU A 33 -2.11 2.99 -5.42
C LEU A 33 -3.31 2.94 -6.37
N ILE A 34 -3.10 3.29 -7.64
CA ILE A 34 -4.13 3.25 -8.68
C ILE A 34 -3.61 2.41 -9.82
N ASN A 35 -4.31 1.32 -10.15
CA ASN A 35 -3.98 0.50 -11.30
C ASN A 35 -4.84 0.88 -12.50
N LEU A 36 -4.18 1.25 -13.60
CA LEU A 36 -4.79 1.64 -14.87
C LEU A 36 -4.70 0.53 -15.92
N SER A 37 -4.13 -0.61 -15.54
CA SER A 37 -4.06 -1.78 -16.41
C SER A 37 -5.37 -2.56 -16.33
N GLY A 38 -5.90 -2.92 -17.50
CA GLY A 38 -7.00 -3.87 -17.63
C GLY A 38 -6.54 -5.31 -17.82
N ASN A 39 -5.24 -5.58 -17.72
CA ASN A 39 -4.76 -6.96 -17.75
C ASN A 39 -5.35 -7.71 -16.56
N ASN A 40 -5.88 -8.92 -16.76
CA ASN A 40 -6.66 -9.64 -15.75
C ASN A 40 -5.83 -10.13 -14.54
N SER A 41 -4.53 -9.83 -14.50
CA SER A 41 -3.63 -10.17 -13.40
C SER A 41 -3.47 -9.01 -12.41
N THR A 42 -3.57 -9.34 -11.12
CA THR A 42 -3.21 -8.42 -10.02
C THR A 42 -1.73 -8.04 -10.11
N THR A 43 -1.41 -6.76 -9.91
CA THR A 43 -0.03 -6.27 -9.93
C THR A 43 0.54 -6.23 -8.50
N PRO A 44 1.60 -6.98 -8.17
CA PRO A 44 2.24 -6.90 -6.88
C PRO A 44 3.11 -5.64 -6.77
N VAL A 45 2.96 -4.89 -5.68
CA VAL A 45 3.73 -3.67 -5.40
C VAL A 45 4.47 -3.83 -4.08
N PHE A 46 5.79 -3.67 -4.13
CA PHE A 46 6.65 -3.66 -2.94
C PHE A 46 6.97 -2.23 -2.53
N VAL A 47 6.86 -1.95 -1.23
CA VAL A 47 7.08 -0.61 -0.67
C VAL A 47 8.43 -0.57 0.04
N THR A 48 9.25 0.44 -0.26
CA THR A 48 10.53 0.64 0.40
C THR A 48 10.84 2.13 0.57
N ALA A 49 11.64 2.46 1.58
CA ALA A 49 12.16 3.82 1.78
C ALA A 49 13.40 4.06 0.89
N GLN A 50 13.58 5.28 0.40
CA GLN A 50 14.72 5.64 -0.47
C GLN A 50 16.09 5.28 0.15
N THR A 51 16.24 5.47 1.46
CA THR A 51 17.46 5.13 2.20
C THR A 51 17.74 3.63 2.15
N ALA A 52 16.72 2.79 2.39
CA ALA A 52 16.83 1.34 2.30
C ALA A 52 17.10 0.88 0.86
N TYR A 53 16.42 1.47 -0.13
CA TYR A 53 16.63 1.19 -1.55
C TYR A 53 18.07 1.48 -1.99
N SER A 54 18.60 2.65 -1.64
CA SER A 54 19.99 3.03 -1.97
C SER A 54 21.05 2.15 -1.27
N ALA A 55 20.76 1.67 -0.06
CA ALA A 55 21.62 0.70 0.63
C ALA A 55 21.60 -0.67 -0.06
N ALA A 56 20.44 -1.15 -0.50
CA ALA A 56 20.31 -2.40 -1.25
C ALA A 56 21.08 -2.35 -2.59
N LEU A 57 20.99 -1.25 -3.34
CA LEU A 57 21.74 -1.08 -4.60
C LEU A 57 23.27 -1.11 -4.38
N LYS A 58 23.78 -0.52 -3.30
CA LYS A 58 25.21 -0.57 -2.97
C LYS A 58 25.71 -1.98 -2.61
N GLN A 59 24.83 -2.86 -2.15
CA GLN A 59 25.17 -4.26 -1.82
C GLN A 59 25.25 -5.16 -3.07
N HIS A 60 24.59 -4.81 -4.18
CA HIS A 60 24.64 -5.58 -5.42
C HIS A 60 26.01 -5.58 -6.14
N HIS A 61 26.98 -4.77 -5.69
CA HIS A 61 28.36 -4.79 -6.19
C HIS A 61 29.30 -5.73 -5.41
N ARG A 62 28.81 -6.49 -4.43
CA ARG A 62 29.61 -7.51 -3.73
C ARG A 62 28.94 -8.88 -3.87
N HIS A 63 29.70 -9.82 -4.44
CA HIS A 63 29.33 -11.18 -4.77
C HIS A 63 28.46 -11.89 -3.72
N GLY A 64 27.39 -12.55 -4.20
CA GLY A 64 26.86 -13.81 -3.69
C GLY A 64 26.24 -13.80 -2.29
N ASP A 65 24.92 -13.66 -2.20
CA ASP A 65 24.01 -14.67 -1.61
C ASP A 65 22.59 -14.08 -1.48
N HIS A 66 21.59 -14.83 -1.95
CA HIS A 66 20.19 -14.43 -2.06
C HIS A 66 19.51 -14.41 -0.69
N ARG A 67 19.37 -13.23 -0.09
CA ARG A 67 18.22 -12.91 0.79
C ARG A 67 17.80 -11.47 0.55
N THR A 68 16.58 -11.26 0.08
CA THR A 68 15.95 -9.94 -0.06
C THR A 68 15.80 -9.32 1.34
N ARG A 69 16.84 -8.60 1.76
CA ARG A 69 16.91 -7.96 3.07
C ARG A 69 16.03 -6.70 3.06
N PHE A 70 14.80 -6.85 3.54
CA PHE A 70 14.01 -5.78 4.16
C PHE A 70 14.68 -5.21 5.44
N ASN A 71 15.95 -5.54 5.71
CA ASN A 71 16.71 -5.11 6.88
C ASN A 71 17.30 -3.71 6.70
N HIS A 72 16.47 -2.68 6.79
CA HIS A 72 16.91 -1.45 7.45
C HIS A 72 15.74 -0.72 8.10
N ILE A 73 15.10 -1.41 9.04
CA ILE A 73 14.43 -0.78 10.18
C ILE A 73 15.41 -0.94 11.36
N PRO A 74 16.05 0.14 11.84
CA PRO A 74 16.94 0.03 12.99
C PRO A 74 16.07 -0.25 14.22
N ARG A 75 16.27 -1.43 14.82
CA ARG A 75 15.64 -1.98 16.04
C ARG A 75 14.29 -2.67 15.82
N LEU A 76 14.27 -4.00 15.81
CA LEU A 76 13.36 -4.78 16.68
C LEU A 76 13.64 -6.29 16.61
N GLY A 77 13.64 -6.92 17.78
CA GLY A 77 13.51 -8.36 17.93
C GLY A 77 12.03 -8.78 17.92
N LYS A 78 11.82 -10.08 17.62
CA LYS A 78 10.56 -10.82 17.52
C LYS A 78 9.68 -10.48 16.30
N THR A 79 9.49 -11.52 15.51
CA THR A 79 8.91 -11.62 14.17
C THR A 79 7.38 -11.80 14.18
N SER A 80 6.66 -11.03 15.00
CA SER A 80 5.20 -10.91 14.89
C SER A 80 4.77 -9.45 14.99
N GLU A 81 3.85 -9.06 14.10
CA GLU A 81 3.02 -7.84 14.16
C GLU A 81 3.60 -6.53 13.62
N PHE A 82 4.19 -6.55 12.43
CA PHE A 82 4.09 -5.39 11.54
C PHE A 82 2.97 -5.63 10.54
N THR A 83 1.73 -5.44 10.96
CA THR A 83 0.58 -5.47 10.05
C THR A 83 0.37 -4.10 9.44
N ARG A 84 -0.03 -4.08 8.17
CA ARG A 84 -0.56 -2.90 7.49
C ARG A 84 -2.04 -3.14 7.23
N GLU A 85 -2.77 -2.05 7.13
CA GLU A 85 -4.20 -2.07 6.82
C GLU A 85 -4.39 -1.70 5.35
N GLU A 86 -5.13 -2.51 4.62
CA GLU A 86 -5.44 -2.30 3.21
C GLU A 86 -6.93 -2.12 2.98
N TYR A 87 -7.26 -1.18 2.11
CA TYR A 87 -8.61 -0.82 1.71
C TYR A 87 -8.66 -0.85 0.18
N HIS A 88 -9.11 -1.98 -0.35
CA HIS A 88 -9.21 -2.23 -1.79
C HIS A 88 -10.57 -1.77 -2.29
N LEU A 89 -10.57 -0.83 -3.21
CA LEU A 89 -11.77 -0.34 -3.87
C LEU A 89 -11.84 -0.90 -5.28
N THR A 90 -12.87 -1.68 -5.55
CA THR A 90 -13.14 -2.27 -6.86
C THR A 90 -14.55 -1.92 -7.32
N ALA A 91 -14.76 -1.91 -8.64
CA ALA A 91 -16.09 -1.77 -9.19
C ALA A 91 -16.82 -3.12 -9.15
N LYS A 92 -18.14 -3.09 -8.96
CA LYS A 92 -18.97 -4.31 -8.93
C LYS A 92 -18.81 -5.11 -10.22
N ASP A 93 -18.58 -6.40 -10.07
CA ASP A 93 -18.38 -7.35 -11.17
C ASP A 93 -17.20 -7.00 -12.10
N GLY A 94 -16.30 -6.11 -11.66
CA GLY A 94 -15.19 -5.59 -12.48
C GLY A 94 -15.62 -4.56 -13.53
N ASP A 95 -16.88 -4.14 -13.54
CA ASP A 95 -17.40 -3.17 -14.50
C ASP A 95 -17.10 -1.73 -14.03
N ILE A 96 -16.14 -1.08 -14.69
CA ILE A 96 -15.74 0.31 -14.40
C ILE A 96 -16.85 1.35 -14.62
N HIS A 97 -17.96 0.97 -15.28
CA HIS A 97 -19.15 1.82 -15.43
C HIS A 97 -20.17 1.65 -14.29
N SER A 98 -19.98 0.63 -13.45
CA SER A 98 -20.82 0.39 -12.28
C SER A 98 -20.83 1.60 -11.34
N GLN A 99 -22.02 1.93 -10.85
CA GLN A 99 -22.21 2.94 -9.80
C GLN A 99 -22.06 2.35 -8.39
N THR A 100 -21.70 1.06 -8.29
CA THR A 100 -21.47 0.37 -7.02
C THR A 100 -20.00 0.05 -6.85
N VAL A 101 -19.43 0.54 -5.75
CA VAL A 101 -18.04 0.26 -5.33
C VAL A 101 -18.08 -0.78 -4.21
N LEU A 102 -17.06 -1.64 -4.20
CA LEU A 102 -16.83 -2.60 -3.14
C LEU A 102 -15.60 -2.18 -2.35
N LEU A 103 -15.68 -2.24 -1.03
CA LEU A 103 -14.55 -2.15 -0.13
C LEU A 103 -14.16 -3.57 0.29
N ASN A 104 -12.96 -4.00 -0.05
CA ASN A 104 -12.42 -5.31 0.33
C ASN A 104 -13.29 -6.50 -0.09
N GLY A 105 -14.12 -6.33 -1.13
CA GLY A 105 -15.04 -7.36 -1.63
C GLY A 105 -16.49 -7.20 -1.17
N ASP A 106 -16.77 -6.29 -0.24
CA ASP A 106 -18.13 -6.03 0.25
C ASP A 106 -18.69 -4.73 -0.33
N ILE A 107 -19.99 -4.69 -0.61
CA ILE A 107 -20.64 -3.49 -1.16
C ILE A 107 -20.52 -2.33 -0.17
N LEU A 108 -19.91 -1.23 -0.61
CA LEU A 108 -19.82 -0.01 0.16
C LEU A 108 -21.05 0.86 -0.13
N ALA A 109 -22.04 0.79 0.76
CA ALA A 109 -23.27 1.57 0.67
C ALA A 109 -23.64 2.16 2.03
N VAL A 110 -24.33 3.30 2.01
CA VAL A 110 -24.95 3.84 3.23
C VAL A 110 -26.14 2.99 3.65
N ASP A 111 -26.45 3.02 4.94
CA ASP A 111 -27.65 2.35 5.44
C ASP A 111 -28.94 3.09 5.02
N SER A 112 -30.10 2.53 5.41
CA SER A 112 -31.42 3.13 5.12
C SER A 112 -31.63 4.54 5.68
N SER A 113 -30.83 4.95 6.68
CA SER A 113 -30.85 6.28 7.28
C SER A 113 -29.80 7.22 6.67
N GLY A 114 -29.01 6.74 5.70
CA GLY A 114 -27.95 7.50 5.05
C GLY A 114 -26.63 7.54 5.85
N ASN A 115 -26.48 6.71 6.88
CA ASN A 115 -25.23 6.66 7.64
C ASN A 115 -24.13 5.97 6.84
N ILE A 116 -22.92 6.51 6.93
CA ILE A 116 -21.73 5.93 6.32
C ILE A 116 -21.30 4.72 7.15
N PRO A 117 -21.11 3.53 6.54
CA PRO A 117 -20.67 2.35 7.28
C PRO A 117 -19.24 2.51 7.78
N GLU A 118 -18.86 1.69 8.76
CA GLU A 118 -17.46 1.55 9.14
C GLU A 118 -16.66 0.99 7.95
N LEU A 119 -15.50 1.60 7.68
CA LEU A 119 -14.62 1.17 6.62
C LEU A 119 -13.63 0.18 7.21
N GLU A 120 -13.94 -1.11 7.11
CA GLU A 120 -13.12 -2.17 7.69
C GLU A 120 -11.91 -2.51 6.81
N PRO A 121 -10.68 -2.49 7.35
CA PRO A 121 -9.49 -2.88 6.61
C PRO A 121 -9.29 -4.40 6.52
N VAL A 122 -8.56 -4.83 5.50
CA VAL A 122 -7.86 -6.12 5.53
C VAL A 122 -6.49 -5.91 6.15
N LYS A 123 -6.16 -6.69 7.17
CA LYS A 123 -4.85 -6.65 7.84
C LYS A 123 -3.88 -7.62 7.15
N VAL A 124 -2.76 -7.11 6.68
CA VAL A 124 -1.77 -7.87 5.91
C VAL A 124 -0.38 -7.67 6.51
N GLU A 125 0.41 -8.74 6.60
CA GLU A 125 1.82 -8.70 7.02
C GLU A 125 2.64 -7.76 6.14
N ALA A 126 3.26 -6.71 6.71
CA ALA A 126 3.89 -5.60 5.98
C ALA A 126 5.04 -6.01 5.02
N THR A 127 5.57 -7.23 5.16
CA THR A 127 6.59 -7.80 4.26
C THR A 127 6.01 -8.34 2.96
N GLN A 128 4.71 -8.64 2.92
CA GLN A 128 4.02 -9.11 1.73
C GLN A 128 3.78 -7.95 0.75
N PRO A 129 3.83 -8.21 -0.57
CA PRO A 129 3.48 -7.20 -1.55
C PRO A 129 2.02 -6.76 -1.40
N ILE A 130 1.73 -5.51 -1.74
CA ILE A 130 0.36 -5.02 -1.91
C ILE A 130 -0.10 -5.50 -3.30
N THR A 131 -1.14 -6.33 -3.37
CA THR A 131 -1.70 -6.80 -4.65
C THR A 131 -2.76 -5.84 -5.16
N VAL A 132 -2.49 -5.13 -6.25
CA VAL A 132 -3.43 -4.15 -6.82
C VAL A 132 -4.18 -4.78 -7.98
N ALA A 133 -5.50 -4.92 -7.85
CA ALA A 133 -6.37 -5.49 -8.89
C ALA A 133 -6.42 -4.62 -10.16
N PRO A 134 -6.83 -5.16 -11.31
CA PRO A 134 -7.00 -4.39 -12.54
C PRO A 134 -8.05 -3.29 -12.36
N PHE A 135 -7.82 -2.11 -12.96
CA PHE A 135 -8.72 -0.94 -12.87
C PHE A 135 -9.22 -0.63 -11.45
N SER A 136 -8.37 -0.80 -10.44
CA SER A 136 -8.75 -0.63 -9.04
C SER A 136 -7.90 0.41 -8.32
N ILE A 137 -8.34 0.73 -7.10
CA ILE A 137 -7.67 1.65 -6.19
C ILE A 137 -7.40 0.92 -4.88
N VAL A 138 -6.24 1.16 -4.27
CA VAL A 138 -5.91 0.62 -2.95
C VAL A 138 -5.37 1.75 -2.08
N PHE A 139 -5.95 1.91 -0.90
CA PHE A 139 -5.33 2.65 0.19
C PHE A 139 -4.62 1.68 1.11
N ALA A 140 -3.40 1.98 1.52
CA ALA A 140 -2.66 1.18 2.48
C ALA A 140 -2.09 2.05 3.60
N HIS A 141 -2.45 1.78 4.84
CA HIS A 141 -1.86 2.42 6.02
C HIS A 141 -0.76 1.54 6.60
N ILE A 142 0.46 2.09 6.68
CA ILE A 142 1.65 1.38 7.16
C ILE A 142 2.14 2.10 8.43
N PRO A 143 1.70 1.66 9.62
CA PRO A 143 1.88 2.42 10.87
C PRO A 143 3.34 2.59 11.30
N TYR A 144 4.18 1.59 11.06
CA TYR A 144 5.57 1.57 11.53
C TYR A 144 6.59 1.87 10.42
N PHE A 145 6.16 2.58 9.38
CA PHE A 145 7.05 2.98 8.30
C PHE A 145 7.98 4.12 8.75
N TYR A 146 9.29 3.93 8.60
CA TYR A 146 10.27 4.97 8.94
C TYR A 146 10.25 6.12 7.91
N ALA A 147 9.46 7.14 8.20
CA ALA A 147 9.42 8.41 7.47
C ALA A 147 9.70 9.57 8.42
N PRO A 148 10.94 10.11 8.47
CA PRO A 148 11.30 11.21 9.36
C PRO A 148 10.41 12.46 9.21
N ALA A 149 9.88 12.68 8.00
CA ALA A 149 8.96 13.76 7.70
C ALA A 149 7.55 13.56 8.26
N CYS A 150 7.23 12.43 8.91
CA CYS A 150 5.92 12.15 9.50
C CYS A 150 5.92 12.20 11.03
N ARG A 151 6.89 12.94 11.60
CA ARG A 151 6.97 13.29 13.01
C ARG A 151 6.40 14.68 13.25
#